data_AF-A0A2S8BSD3-F1
#
_entry.id   AF-A0A2S8BSD3-F1
#
_cell.length_a   1.000
_cell.length_b   1.000
_cell.length_c   1.000
_cell.angle_alpha   90.00
_cell.angle_beta   90.00
_cell.angle_gamma   90.00
#
_symmetry.space_group_name_H-M   'P 1'
#
loop_
_entity.id
_entity.type
_entity.pdbx_description
1 polymer ?
#
loop_
_entity_poly.entity_id
_entity_poly.type
_entity_poly.pdbx_seq_one_letter_code
_entity_poly.pdbx_strand_id
1 'polypeptide(L)'
;MDWRAQGLDGFGRPDGFHERQVDRWLAFLDRYRVRELPGLEEAADWLRRNRPAHYTPGIMHGDYQFANVMYAHGAPARLVAIVDWEMTTIGDPLLDVGWALLGYDGENPRTDGFYADLTGMPTRSELLAHYEQISGLSTENIDYYLVLANWKLGIVLEKTYAASVTGNKVDPQVAAAMGPMIPQLISRAAELARSLPTRR
;
A
#
# COMPACT_ATOMS: atom_id res chain seq x y z
N MET A 1 -13.36 -14.13 -4.79
CA MET A 1 -14.77 -13.76 -4.56
C MET A 1 -15.31 -13.12 -5.82
N ASP A 2 -16.49 -13.52 -6.30
CA ASP A 2 -17.15 -12.84 -7.42
C ASP A 2 -17.86 -11.57 -6.92
N TRP A 3 -17.18 -10.43 -7.04
CA TRP A 3 -17.69 -9.13 -6.59
C TRP A 3 -18.87 -8.63 -7.43
N ARG A 4 -19.01 -9.08 -8.68
CA ARG A 4 -20.20 -8.75 -9.50
C ARG A 4 -21.43 -9.47 -8.97
N ALA A 5 -21.29 -10.74 -8.60
CA ALA A 5 -22.35 -11.48 -7.92
C ALA A 5 -22.73 -10.88 -6.55
N GLN A 6 -21.86 -10.09 -5.94
CA GLN A 6 -22.16 -9.32 -4.72
C GLN A 6 -22.79 -7.94 -4.98
N GLY A 7 -23.14 -7.61 -6.24
CA GLY A 7 -23.78 -6.34 -6.60
C GLY A 7 -22.83 -5.13 -6.68
N LEU A 8 -21.52 -5.36 -6.78
CA LEU A 8 -20.52 -4.29 -6.88
C LEU A 8 -20.16 -3.93 -8.33
N ASP A 9 -21.06 -4.21 -9.27
CA ASP A 9 -20.85 -3.79 -10.66
C ASP A 9 -20.82 -2.25 -10.76
N GLY A 10 -19.84 -1.72 -11.49
CA GLY A 10 -19.60 -0.28 -11.58
C GLY A 10 -18.98 0.38 -10.33
N PHE A 11 -18.74 -0.34 -9.23
CA PHE A 11 -18.16 0.22 -8.00
C PHE A 11 -16.70 0.70 -8.17
N GLY A 12 -15.95 0.05 -9.07
CA GLY A 12 -14.61 0.44 -9.44
C GLY A 12 -14.37 0.29 -10.94
N ARG A 13 -13.17 0.64 -11.38
CA ARG A 13 -12.79 0.57 -12.80
C ARG A 13 -11.62 -0.39 -12.96
N PRO A 14 -11.82 -1.71 -13.06
CA PRO A 14 -10.71 -2.65 -13.20
C PRO A 14 -9.89 -2.42 -14.48
N ASP A 15 -10.54 -2.05 -15.58
CA ASP A 15 -9.83 -1.80 -16.84
C ASP A 15 -8.80 -0.68 -16.70
N GLY A 16 -7.56 -0.98 -17.10
CA GLY A 16 -6.44 -0.05 -16.99
C GLY A 16 -5.98 0.22 -15.55
N PHE A 17 -6.12 -0.75 -14.62
CA PHE A 17 -5.79 -0.55 -13.20
C PHE A 17 -4.37 -0.09 -12.96
N HIS A 18 -3.40 -0.81 -13.49
CA HIS A 18 -1.97 -0.52 -13.30
C HIS A 18 -1.53 0.68 -14.12
N GLU A 19 -2.09 0.85 -15.32
CA GLU A 19 -1.76 1.90 -16.27
C GLU A 19 -1.96 3.29 -15.68
N ARG A 20 -3.07 3.48 -14.96
CA ARG A 20 -3.43 4.78 -14.39
C ARG A 20 -2.77 5.09 -13.05
N GLN A 21 -2.18 4.11 -12.34
CA GLN A 21 -1.74 4.32 -10.96
C GLN A 21 -0.76 5.50 -10.87
N VAL A 22 0.32 5.44 -11.64
CA VAL A 22 1.40 6.43 -11.57
C VAL A 22 0.87 7.83 -11.89
N ASP A 23 0.20 7.99 -13.03
CA ASP A 23 -0.25 9.32 -13.47
C ASP A 23 -1.32 9.90 -12.55
N ARG A 24 -2.22 9.07 -12.00
CA ARG A 24 -3.23 9.50 -11.02
C ARG A 24 -2.59 9.99 -9.73
N TRP A 25 -1.60 9.28 -9.20
CA TRP A 25 -0.96 9.64 -7.93
C TRP A 25 -0.01 10.83 -8.05
N LEU A 26 0.68 10.99 -9.18
CA LEU A 26 1.44 12.22 -9.46
C LEU A 26 0.53 13.43 -9.59
N ALA A 27 -0.57 13.33 -10.36
CA ALA A 27 -1.55 14.41 -10.46
C ALA A 27 -2.22 14.71 -9.10
N PHE A 28 -2.39 13.69 -8.25
CA PHE A 28 -2.86 13.86 -6.88
C PHE A 28 -1.84 14.69 -6.08
N LEU A 29 -0.55 14.30 -6.08
CA LEU A 29 0.56 14.98 -5.41
C LEU A 29 0.71 16.44 -5.83
N ASP A 30 0.65 16.72 -7.13
CA ASP A 30 0.89 18.07 -7.68
C ASP A 30 -0.05 19.13 -7.10
N ARG A 31 -1.23 18.73 -6.59
CA ARG A 31 -2.19 19.65 -5.96
C ARG A 31 -1.77 20.14 -4.59
N TYR A 32 -0.81 19.49 -3.93
CA TYR A 32 -0.38 19.80 -2.57
C TYR A 32 1.13 19.60 -2.37
N ARG A 33 1.93 19.49 -3.43
CA ARG A 33 3.38 19.33 -3.34
C ARG A 33 3.99 20.59 -2.70
N VAL A 34 4.69 20.41 -1.58
CA VAL A 34 5.32 21.52 -0.82
C VAL A 34 6.85 21.41 -0.74
N ARG A 35 7.40 20.30 -1.22
CA ARG A 35 8.85 20.02 -1.24
C ARG A 35 9.19 18.98 -2.31
N GLU A 36 10.48 18.87 -2.60
CA GLU A 36 11.01 17.77 -3.39
C GLU A 36 11.00 16.46 -2.59
N LEU A 37 10.75 15.37 -3.30
CA LEU A 37 10.74 14.01 -2.75
C LEU A 37 11.76 13.16 -3.53
N PRO A 38 13.02 13.07 -3.07
CA PRO A 38 14.05 12.30 -3.75
C PRO A 38 13.62 10.84 -3.97
N GLY A 39 13.79 10.34 -5.20
CA GLY A 39 13.38 8.99 -5.59
C GLY A 39 11.95 8.88 -6.14
N LEU A 40 11.13 9.94 -6.07
CA LEU A 40 9.74 9.94 -6.56
C LEU A 40 9.63 9.54 -8.04
N GLU A 41 10.36 10.25 -8.91
CA GLU A 41 10.32 10.03 -10.36
C GLU A 41 10.99 8.70 -10.75
N GLU A 42 12.05 8.32 -10.04
CA GLU A 42 12.76 7.05 -10.27
C GLU A 42 11.84 5.84 -10.03
N ALA A 43 11.13 5.83 -8.90
CA ALA A 43 10.14 4.81 -8.59
C ALA A 43 8.96 4.86 -9.58
N ALA A 44 8.49 6.06 -9.95
CA ALA A 44 7.41 6.24 -10.92
C ALA A 44 7.76 5.61 -12.28
N ASP A 45 8.96 5.87 -12.80
CA ASP A 45 9.41 5.32 -14.08
C ASP A 45 9.60 3.81 -14.04
N TRP A 46 10.10 3.27 -12.93
CA TRP A 46 10.16 1.82 -12.74
C TRP A 46 8.76 1.20 -12.71
N LEU A 47 7.81 1.80 -11.97
CA LEU A 47 6.42 1.34 -11.91
C LEU A 47 5.75 1.37 -13.29
N ARG A 48 6.00 2.39 -14.12
CA ARG A 48 5.47 2.42 -15.48
C ARG A 48 5.98 1.26 -16.34
N ARG A 49 7.25 0.88 -16.20
CA ARG A 49 7.89 -0.17 -17.01
C ARG A 49 7.62 -1.60 -16.53
N ASN A 50 7.31 -1.79 -15.26
CA ASN A 50 7.22 -3.11 -14.64
C ASN A 50 5.79 -3.53 -14.26
N ARG A 51 4.78 -2.94 -14.90
CA ARG A 51 3.37 -3.26 -14.65
C ARG A 51 3.13 -4.77 -14.82
N PRO A 52 2.40 -5.42 -13.89
CA PRO A 52 1.89 -6.78 -14.09
C PRO A 52 1.12 -6.86 -15.41
N ALA A 53 1.47 -7.85 -16.26
CA ALA A 53 0.84 -8.01 -17.58
C ALA A 53 -0.62 -8.48 -17.46
N HIS A 54 -0.92 -9.25 -16.41
CA HIS A 54 -2.22 -9.79 -16.11
C HIS A 54 -2.49 -9.72 -14.62
N TYR A 55 -3.76 -9.57 -14.25
CA TYR A 55 -4.22 -9.69 -12.88
C TYR A 55 -5.71 -10.06 -12.85
N THR A 56 -6.16 -10.54 -11.71
CA THR A 56 -7.58 -10.85 -11.46
C THR A 56 -8.19 -9.75 -10.59
N PRO A 57 -9.15 -8.96 -11.09
CA PRO A 57 -9.75 -7.90 -10.30
C PRO A 57 -10.53 -8.43 -9.10
N GLY A 58 -10.37 -7.77 -7.96
CA GLY A 58 -11.09 -8.04 -6.73
C GLY A 58 -11.39 -6.78 -5.93
N ILE A 59 -12.10 -6.97 -4.83
CA ILE A 59 -12.37 -5.90 -3.86
C ILE A 59 -11.06 -5.59 -3.15
N MET A 60 -10.71 -4.31 -3.14
CA MET A 60 -9.60 -3.79 -2.36
C MET A 60 -10.15 -2.92 -1.25
N HIS A 61 -9.61 -3.05 -0.05
CA HIS A 61 -9.82 -2.13 1.05
C HIS A 61 -9.18 -0.76 0.76
N GLY A 62 -7.93 -0.76 0.26
CA GLY A 62 -7.17 0.44 -0.06
C GLY A 62 -6.31 0.98 1.11
N ASP A 63 -6.70 0.69 2.36
CA ASP A 63 -5.90 0.93 3.59
C ASP A 63 -5.90 -0.29 4.53
N TYR A 64 -5.55 -1.49 4.02
CA TYR A 64 -5.62 -2.70 4.82
C TYR A 64 -4.45 -2.77 5.82
N GLN A 65 -4.70 -2.38 7.07
CA GLN A 65 -3.72 -2.39 8.16
C GLN A 65 -4.37 -2.72 9.51
N PHE A 66 -3.56 -3.07 10.51
CA PHE A 66 -4.04 -3.52 11.84
C PHE A 66 -5.02 -2.54 12.52
N ALA A 67 -4.82 -1.23 12.37
CA ALA A 67 -5.70 -0.19 12.92
C ALA A 67 -7.13 -0.27 12.37
N ASN A 68 -7.29 -0.82 11.16
CA ASN A 68 -8.56 -0.98 10.47
C ASN A 68 -9.14 -2.40 10.61
N VAL A 69 -8.54 -3.25 11.45
CA VAL A 69 -9.02 -4.61 11.73
C VAL A 69 -9.40 -4.73 13.19
N MET A 70 -10.67 -5.06 13.44
CA MET A 70 -11.20 -5.30 14.78
C MET A 70 -11.15 -6.79 15.11
N TYR A 71 -10.70 -7.10 16.33
CA TYR A 71 -10.67 -8.46 16.87
C TYR A 71 -11.63 -8.61 18.04
N ALA A 72 -12.20 -9.80 18.20
CA ALA A 72 -12.94 -10.17 19.40
C ALA A 72 -12.00 -10.12 20.61
N HIS A 73 -12.54 -9.71 21.77
CA HIS A 73 -11.79 -9.75 23.01
C HIS A 73 -11.48 -11.21 23.42
N GLY A 74 -10.23 -11.45 23.85
CA GLY A 74 -9.74 -12.76 24.31
C GLY A 74 -8.87 -13.51 23.30
N ALA A 75 -8.48 -14.73 23.66
CA ALA A 75 -7.68 -15.64 22.83
C ALA A 75 -8.47 -16.92 22.51
N PRO A 76 -8.29 -17.53 21.31
CA PRO A 76 -7.44 -17.07 20.21
C PRO A 76 -8.01 -15.82 19.50
N ALA A 77 -7.13 -15.06 18.85
CA ALA A 77 -7.52 -13.87 18.09
C ALA A 77 -8.53 -14.25 17.00
N ARG A 78 -9.63 -13.50 16.93
CA ARG A 78 -10.69 -13.71 15.93
C ARG A 78 -11.10 -12.37 15.33
N LEU A 79 -10.91 -12.20 14.03
CA LEU A 79 -11.36 -11.02 13.30
C LEU A 79 -12.89 -10.92 13.38
N VAL A 80 -13.40 -9.74 13.72
CA VAL A 80 -14.86 -9.47 13.80
C VAL A 80 -15.33 -8.43 12.80
N ALA A 81 -14.48 -7.48 12.41
CA ALA A 81 -14.81 -6.48 11.41
C ALA A 81 -13.56 -5.91 10.77
N ILE A 82 -13.70 -5.46 9.53
CA ILE A 82 -12.77 -4.56 8.85
C ILE A 82 -13.52 -3.23 8.70
N VAL A 83 -12.88 -2.13 9.07
CA VAL A 83 -13.47 -0.78 9.09
C VAL A 83 -12.69 0.17 8.19
N ASP A 84 -13.25 1.35 7.95
CA ASP A 84 -12.62 2.41 7.13
C ASP A 84 -12.46 2.09 5.64
N TRP A 85 -13.60 1.78 5.01
CA TRP A 85 -13.70 1.42 3.59
C TRP A 85 -13.67 2.63 2.65
N GLU A 86 -13.25 3.83 3.07
CA GLU A 86 -13.36 5.04 2.25
C GLU A 86 -12.49 5.02 0.98
N MET A 87 -11.41 4.24 1.00
CA MET A 87 -10.51 4.05 -0.14
C MET A 87 -10.82 2.79 -0.96
N THR A 88 -11.92 2.11 -0.66
CA THR A 88 -12.26 0.84 -1.30
C THR A 88 -12.57 1.01 -2.78
N THR A 89 -12.16 0.03 -3.58
CA THR A 89 -12.41 0.00 -5.02
C THR A 89 -12.34 -1.41 -5.56
N ILE A 90 -12.69 -1.56 -6.84
CA ILE A 90 -12.38 -2.76 -7.62
C ILE A 90 -11.07 -2.53 -8.37
N GLY A 91 -10.09 -3.38 -8.09
CA GLY A 91 -8.75 -3.28 -8.64
C GLY A 91 -7.95 -4.54 -8.38
N ASP A 92 -6.63 -4.40 -8.29
CA ASP A 92 -5.75 -5.53 -8.01
C ASP A 92 -5.56 -5.76 -6.50
N PRO A 93 -6.07 -6.88 -5.93
CA PRO A 93 -5.98 -7.17 -4.50
C PRO A 93 -4.55 -7.25 -3.97
N LEU A 94 -3.56 -7.54 -4.82
CA LEU A 94 -2.16 -7.62 -4.40
C LEU A 94 -1.60 -6.29 -3.92
N LEU A 95 -2.24 -5.15 -4.26
CA LEU A 95 -1.84 -3.87 -3.67
C LEU A 95 -2.17 -3.79 -2.18
N ASP A 96 -3.26 -4.38 -1.70
CA ASP A 96 -3.54 -4.47 -0.26
C ASP A 96 -2.57 -5.43 0.44
N VAL A 97 -2.14 -6.50 -0.24
CA VAL A 97 -1.10 -7.40 0.28
C VAL A 97 0.23 -6.67 0.40
N GLY A 98 0.62 -5.91 -0.64
CA GLY A 98 1.80 -5.04 -0.60
C GLY A 98 1.71 -3.98 0.50
N TRP A 99 0.52 -3.44 0.75
CA TRP A 99 0.25 -2.49 1.84
C TRP A 99 0.45 -3.13 3.22
N ALA A 100 -0.09 -4.32 3.44
CA ALA A 100 0.09 -5.07 4.70
C ALA A 100 1.56 -5.44 4.96
N LEU A 101 2.35 -5.64 3.90
CA LEU A 101 3.78 -5.93 3.97
C LEU A 101 4.66 -4.70 4.18
N LEU A 102 4.13 -3.47 4.24
CA LEU A 102 4.93 -2.28 4.55
C LEU A 102 5.58 -2.34 5.95
N GLY A 103 5.00 -3.14 6.86
CA GLY A 103 5.56 -3.42 8.18
C GLY A 103 6.68 -4.46 8.20
N TYR A 104 7.12 -4.99 7.05
CA TYR A 104 8.16 -6.02 6.96
C TYR A 104 9.50 -5.45 6.50
N ASP A 105 10.59 -6.04 6.98
CA ASP A 105 11.95 -5.86 6.48
C ASP A 105 12.52 -7.19 5.98
N GLY A 106 12.59 -7.32 4.65
CA GLY A 106 12.93 -8.56 3.99
C GLY A 106 11.90 -9.65 4.30
N GLU A 107 12.36 -10.69 5.01
CA GLU A 107 11.56 -11.87 5.33
C GLU A 107 10.75 -11.71 6.63
N ASN A 108 11.16 -10.81 7.52
CA ASN A 108 10.58 -10.72 8.87
C ASN A 108 9.82 -9.40 9.07
N PRO A 109 8.80 -9.36 9.94
CA PRO A 109 8.23 -8.10 10.41
C PRO A 109 9.29 -7.21 11.04
N ARG A 110 9.16 -5.90 10.86
CA ARG A 110 9.99 -4.92 11.57
C ARG A 110 9.71 -4.98 13.06
N THR A 111 10.77 -4.86 13.85
CA THR A 111 10.67 -4.78 15.31
C THR A 111 10.63 -3.34 15.83
N ASP A 112 10.79 -2.36 14.94
CA ASP A 112 10.81 -0.93 15.24
C ASP A 112 9.69 -0.19 14.49
N GLY A 113 9.23 0.94 15.06
CA GLY A 113 8.34 1.88 14.36
C GLY A 113 6.90 1.39 14.13
N PHE A 114 6.54 0.19 14.55
CA PHE A 114 5.17 -0.31 14.51
C PHE A 114 4.45 -0.08 15.86
N TYR A 115 3.17 0.27 15.82
CA TYR A 115 2.37 0.54 17.03
C TYR A 115 1.86 -0.74 17.71
N ALA A 116 2.05 -1.91 17.09
CA ALA A 116 1.69 -3.21 17.65
C ALA A 116 2.91 -4.09 17.84
N ASP A 117 2.83 -5.03 18.79
CA ASP A 117 3.81 -6.11 18.94
C ASP A 117 3.62 -7.14 17.82
N LEU A 118 4.62 -7.26 16.95
CA LEU A 118 4.62 -8.18 15.82
C LEU A 118 5.31 -9.52 16.14
N THR A 119 5.62 -9.78 17.41
CA THR A 119 6.20 -11.06 17.83
C THR A 119 5.28 -12.22 17.45
N GLY A 120 5.83 -13.23 16.78
CA GLY A 120 5.09 -14.42 16.34
C GLY A 120 4.27 -14.23 15.07
N MET A 121 4.37 -13.07 14.41
CA MET A 121 3.82 -12.88 13.06
C MET A 121 4.53 -13.79 12.06
N PRO A 122 3.82 -14.28 11.02
CA PRO A 122 4.41 -15.12 10.00
C PRO A 122 5.49 -14.35 9.23
N THR A 123 6.44 -15.08 8.67
CA THR A 123 7.38 -14.50 7.73
C THR A 123 6.65 -14.01 6.47
N ARG A 124 7.30 -13.15 5.68
CA ARG A 124 6.73 -12.67 4.42
C ARG A 124 6.37 -13.84 3.51
N SER A 125 7.25 -14.83 3.36
CA SER A 125 7.02 -15.98 2.50
C SER A 125 5.86 -16.85 3.01
N GLU A 126 5.73 -17.03 4.33
CA GLU A 126 4.61 -17.75 4.94
C GLU A 126 3.27 -17.03 4.69
N LEU A 127 3.25 -15.70 4.87
CA LEU A 127 2.06 -14.89 4.61
C LEU A 127 1.63 -14.96 3.15
N LEU A 128 2.58 -14.83 2.22
CA LEU A 128 2.31 -14.91 0.78
C LEU A 128 1.83 -16.31 0.38
N ALA A 129 2.48 -17.37 0.84
CA ALA A 129 2.05 -18.75 0.57
C ALA A 129 0.64 -19.02 1.10
N HIS A 130 0.33 -18.53 2.30
CA HIS A 130 -1.03 -18.62 2.85
C HIS A 130 -2.04 -17.86 2.01
N TYR A 131 -1.71 -16.64 1.57
CA TYR A 131 -2.56 -15.84 0.69
C TYR A 131 -2.83 -16.55 -0.64
N GLU A 132 -1.80 -17.08 -1.30
CA GLU A 132 -1.95 -17.85 -2.56
C GLU A 132 -2.84 -19.08 -2.36
N GLN A 133 -2.64 -19.83 -1.28
CA GLN A 133 -3.42 -21.02 -0.97
C GLN A 133 -4.91 -20.72 -0.78
N ILE A 134 -5.25 -19.63 -0.08
CA ILE A 134 -6.64 -19.29 0.23
C ILE A 134 -7.33 -18.57 -0.93
N SER A 135 -6.63 -17.67 -1.61
CA SER A 135 -7.22 -16.83 -2.66
C SER A 135 -7.17 -17.45 -4.05
N GLY A 136 -6.22 -18.35 -4.30
CA GLY A 136 -5.87 -18.83 -5.65
C GLY A 136 -5.17 -17.80 -6.52
N LEU A 137 -4.83 -16.62 -5.99
CA LEU A 137 -4.11 -15.56 -6.72
C LEU A 137 -2.62 -15.72 -6.52
N SER A 138 -1.84 -15.71 -7.60
CA SER A 138 -0.38 -15.73 -7.50
C SER A 138 0.16 -14.40 -6.99
N THR A 139 1.20 -14.48 -6.17
CA THR A 139 1.96 -13.36 -5.62
C THR A 139 3.30 -13.14 -6.30
N GLU A 140 3.54 -13.75 -7.48
CA GLU A 140 4.78 -13.61 -8.27
C GLU A 140 5.19 -12.15 -8.57
N ASN A 141 4.21 -11.24 -8.54
CA ASN A 141 4.37 -9.83 -8.85
C ASN A 141 4.46 -8.96 -7.59
N ILE A 142 4.55 -9.55 -6.40
CA ILE A 142 4.44 -8.85 -5.11
C ILE A 142 5.40 -7.66 -5.00
N ASP A 143 6.61 -7.78 -5.56
CA ASP A 143 7.62 -6.72 -5.51
C ASP A 143 7.18 -5.44 -6.23
N TYR A 144 6.40 -5.55 -7.31
CA TYR A 144 5.77 -4.39 -7.95
C TYR A 144 4.85 -3.65 -6.96
N TYR A 145 4.04 -4.39 -6.20
CA TYR A 145 3.10 -3.81 -5.26
C TYR A 145 3.79 -3.27 -4.01
N LEU A 146 4.95 -3.80 -3.62
CA LEU A 146 5.77 -3.22 -2.55
C LEU A 146 6.34 -1.86 -2.95
N VAL A 147 6.87 -1.74 -4.18
CA VAL A 147 7.29 -0.44 -4.73
C VAL A 147 6.11 0.51 -4.79
N LEU A 148 4.97 0.06 -5.33
CA LEU A 148 3.77 0.88 -5.47
C LEU A 148 3.20 1.31 -4.12
N ALA A 149 3.15 0.43 -3.12
CA ALA A 149 2.63 0.71 -1.79
C ALA A 149 3.49 1.75 -1.05
N ASN A 150 4.82 1.59 -1.04
CA ASN A 150 5.73 2.56 -0.44
C ASN A 150 5.59 3.93 -1.11
N TRP A 151 5.62 3.96 -2.44
CA TRP A 151 5.52 5.18 -3.23
C TRP A 151 4.17 5.88 -3.04
N LYS A 152 3.06 5.13 -3.13
CA LYS A 152 1.70 5.64 -2.93
C LYS A 152 1.48 6.14 -1.51
N LEU A 153 1.93 5.42 -0.47
CA LEU A 153 1.76 5.85 0.92
C LEU A 153 2.51 7.16 1.16
N GLY A 154 3.74 7.30 0.67
CA GLY A 154 4.49 8.57 0.76
C GLY A 154 3.71 9.74 0.15
N ILE A 155 3.12 9.54 -1.03
CA ILE A 155 2.27 10.54 -1.71
C ILE A 155 1.01 10.89 -0.89
N VAL A 156 0.33 9.89 -0.33
CA VAL A 156 -0.89 10.07 0.48
C VAL A 156 -0.59 10.87 1.73
N LEU A 157 0.47 10.51 2.45
CA LEU A 157 0.89 11.18 3.69
C LEU A 157 1.37 12.62 3.44
N GLU A 158 1.97 12.90 2.28
CA GLU A 158 2.37 14.25 1.89
C GLU A 158 1.19 15.22 1.84
N LYS A 159 -0.04 14.77 1.55
CA LYS A 159 -1.24 15.64 1.62
C LYS A 159 -1.46 16.19 3.03
N THR A 160 -1.35 15.34 4.04
CA THR A 160 -1.56 15.72 5.44
C THR A 160 -0.39 16.59 5.93
N TYR A 161 0.84 16.25 5.54
CA TYR A 161 2.01 17.08 5.84
C TYR A 161 1.90 18.47 5.19
N ALA A 162 1.54 18.54 3.90
CA ALA A 162 1.34 19.79 3.18
C ALA A 162 0.28 20.67 3.85
N ALA A 163 -0.83 20.09 4.32
CA ALA A 163 -1.83 20.82 5.08
C ALA A 163 -1.23 21.45 6.35
N SER A 164 -0.37 20.73 7.08
CA SER A 164 0.26 21.21 8.31
C SER A 164 1.18 22.42 8.10
N VAL A 165 1.90 22.47 6.97
CA VAL A 165 2.88 23.55 6.68
C VAL A 165 2.27 24.71 5.90
N THR A 166 1.08 24.54 5.31
CA THR A 166 0.36 25.59 4.56
C THR A 166 -0.69 26.33 5.41
N GLY A 167 -0.67 26.13 6.73
CA GLY A 167 -1.49 26.88 7.68
C GLY A 167 -2.83 26.23 8.04
N ASN A 168 -3.11 25.00 7.59
CA ASN A 168 -4.24 24.23 8.11
C ASN A 168 -3.87 23.61 9.46
N LYS A 169 -4.86 23.53 10.36
CA LYS A 169 -4.66 22.89 11.67
C LYS A 169 -4.54 21.37 11.51
N VAL A 170 -3.31 20.89 11.62
CA VAL A 170 -2.97 19.48 11.79
C VAL A 170 -2.32 19.34 13.17
N ASP A 171 -2.52 18.19 13.83
CA ASP A 171 -1.84 17.90 15.09
C ASP A 171 -0.30 18.01 14.90
N PRO A 172 0.41 18.83 15.70
CA PRO A 172 1.85 18.98 15.60
C PRO A 172 2.63 17.67 15.73
N GLN A 173 2.16 16.71 16.53
CA GLN A 173 2.80 15.40 16.68
C GLN A 173 2.69 14.58 15.40
N VAL A 174 1.51 14.62 14.75
CA VAL A 174 1.28 13.97 13.46
C VAL A 174 2.17 14.59 12.38
N ALA A 175 2.23 15.91 12.30
CA ALA A 175 3.09 16.61 11.35
C ALA A 175 4.59 16.28 11.55
N ALA A 176 5.03 16.24 12.81
CA ALA A 176 6.42 15.90 13.17
C ALA A 176 6.78 14.45 12.84
N ALA A 177 5.85 13.51 13.02
CA ALA A 177 6.05 12.10 12.67
C ALA A 177 6.06 11.87 11.15
N MET A 178 5.14 12.52 10.41
CA MET A 178 5.03 12.36 8.95
C MET A 178 6.21 12.97 8.18
N GLY A 179 6.70 14.13 8.63
CA GLY A 179 7.78 14.89 7.98
C GLY A 179 8.97 14.03 7.51
N PRO A 180 9.61 13.23 8.39
CA PRO A 180 10.71 12.34 8.03
C PRO A 180 10.26 11.01 7.41
N MET A 181 9.08 10.49 7.76
CA MET A 181 8.57 9.20 7.24
C MET A 181 8.33 9.25 5.73
N ILE A 182 7.80 10.35 5.20
CA ILE A 182 7.44 10.47 3.79
C ILE A 182 8.68 10.32 2.86
N PRO A 183 9.79 11.06 3.03
CA PRO A 183 11.00 10.83 2.24
C PRO A 183 11.56 9.42 2.38
N GLN A 184 11.44 8.78 3.55
CA GLN A 184 11.90 7.41 3.76
C GLN A 184 11.10 6.40 2.92
N LEU A 185 9.77 6.55 2.88
CA LEU A 185 8.89 5.73 2.04
C LEU A 185 9.22 5.88 0.56
N ILE A 186 9.39 7.12 0.08
CA ILE A 186 9.73 7.37 -1.33
C ILE A 186 11.13 6.84 -1.66
N SER A 187 12.11 7.05 -0.78
CA SER A 187 13.47 6.52 -0.95
C SER A 187 13.47 5.00 -0.98
N ARG A 188 12.70 4.35 -0.09
CA ARG A 188 12.56 2.90 -0.05
C ARG A 188 11.94 2.35 -1.33
N ALA A 189 10.92 3.01 -1.88
CA ALA A 189 10.35 2.63 -3.17
C ALA A 189 11.41 2.66 -4.29
N ALA A 190 12.24 3.72 -4.33
CA ALA A 190 13.31 3.84 -5.32
C ALA A 190 14.43 2.80 -5.12
N GLU A 191 14.81 2.51 -3.87
CA GLU A 191 15.77 1.45 -3.55
C GLU A 191 15.30 0.07 -4.01
N LEU A 192 14.05 -0.27 -3.71
CA LEU A 192 13.43 -1.51 -4.17
C LEU A 192 13.44 -1.56 -5.69
N ALA A 193 12.98 -0.49 -6.36
CA ALA A 193 13.00 -0.38 -7.81
C ALA A 193 14.40 -0.60 -8.42
N ARG A 194 15.47 -0.13 -7.79
CA ARG A 194 16.86 -0.36 -8.25
C ARG A 194 17.33 -1.80 -8.05
N SER A 195 16.94 -2.42 -6.93
CA SER A 195 17.39 -3.78 -6.60
C SER A 195 16.70 -4.86 -7.44
N LEU A 196 15.53 -4.55 -8.00
CA LEU A 196 14.71 -5.50 -8.73
C LEU A 196 15.07 -5.52 -10.22
N PRO A 197 15.12 -6.71 -10.85
CA PRO A 197 15.37 -6.80 -12.28
C PRO A 197 14.26 -6.07 -13.04
N THR A 198 14.64 -5.27 -14.05
CA THR A 198 13.66 -4.66 -14.95
C THR A 198 13.08 -5.76 -15.82
N ARG A 199 11.75 -5.93 -15.80
CA ARG A 199 11.06 -6.85 -16.70
C ARG A 199 11.16 -6.30 -18.13
N ARG A 200 11.65 -7.13 -19.04
CA ARG A 200 11.75 -6.81 -20.48
C ARG A 200 10.43 -7.07 -21.17
#